data_AF-A0A6B1GKM5-F1
#
_entry.id   AF-A0A6B1GKM5-F1
#
_cell.length_a   1.000
_cell.length_b   1.000
_cell.length_c   1.000
_cell.angle_alpha   90.00
_cell.angle_beta   90.00
_cell.angle_gamma   90.00
#
_symmetry.space_group_name_H-M   'P 1'
#
loop_
_entity.id
_entity.type
_entity.pdbx_description
1 polymer ?
#
loop_
_entity_poly.entity_id
_entity_poly.type
_entity_poly.pdbx_seq_one_letter_code
_entity_poly.pdbx_strand_id
1 'polypeptide(L)'
;MIAALLVLIGYLIGSIPFGVLVGRIYRGVDVRDYGSGKTGFTNTLRSLGWGAALIVITADNAKGAAPVLIGRCVFADPWAVALGGVAAVAGHMFPIFARFRGGRGAATAFGAFAV
;
A
#
# COMPACT_ATOMS: atom_id res chain seq x y z
N MET A 1 -0.96 -7.82 -22.83
CA MET A 1 0.07 -8.57 -22.07
C MET A 1 0.80 -7.66 -21.09
N ILE A 2 1.40 -6.56 -21.54
CA ILE A 2 2.09 -5.57 -20.70
C ILE A 2 1.20 -5.00 -19.57
N ALA A 3 -0.03 -4.57 -19.89
CA ALA A 3 -0.95 -4.05 -18.88
C ALA A 3 -1.27 -5.07 -17.77
N ALA A 4 -1.47 -6.34 -18.13
CA ALA A 4 -1.73 -7.41 -17.16
C ALA A 4 -0.54 -7.64 -16.22
N LEU A 5 0.69 -7.58 -16.75
CA LEU A 5 1.90 -7.68 -15.95
C LEU A 5 2.01 -6.51 -14.96
N LEU A 6 1.77 -5.27 -15.41
CA LEU A 6 1.85 -4.11 -14.54
C LEU A 6 0.73 -4.09 -13.48
N VAL A 7 -0.47 -4.56 -13.83
CA VAL A 7 -1.57 -4.78 -12.86
C VAL A 7 -1.16 -5.80 -11.81
N LEU A 8 -0.58 -6.93 -12.21
CA LEU A 8 -0.10 -7.94 -11.27
C LEU A 8 0.98 -7.38 -10.35
N ILE A 9 1.98 -6.69 -10.90
CA ILE A 9 3.05 -6.05 -10.13
C ILE A 9 2.47 -5.01 -9.16
N GLY A 10 1.58 -4.14 -9.65
CA GLY A 10 0.90 -3.13 -8.84
C GLY A 10 0.15 -3.76 -7.67
N TYR A 11 -0.63 -4.80 -7.93
CA TYR A 11 -1.34 -5.54 -6.87
C TYR A 11 -0.40 -6.15 -5.83
N LEU A 12 0.69 -6.79 -6.27
CA LEU A 12 1.67 -7.41 -5.36
C LEU A 12 2.40 -6.37 -4.51
N ILE A 13 2.85 -5.26 -5.13
CA ILE A 13 3.50 -4.16 -4.40
C ILE A 13 2.52 -3.52 -3.41
N GLY A 14 1.30 -3.22 -3.85
CA GLY A 14 0.24 -2.67 -3.00
C GLY A 14 -0.13 -3.58 -1.82
N SER A 15 -0.04 -4.90 -2.03
CA SER A 15 -0.35 -5.93 -1.03
C SER A 15 0.66 -6.02 0.12
N ILE A 16 1.79 -5.31 0.07
CA ILE A 16 2.76 -5.27 1.16
C ILE A 16 2.11 -4.59 2.38
N PRO A 17 1.95 -5.30 3.51
CA PRO A 17 1.15 -4.82 4.64
C PRO A 17 2.01 -4.03 5.64
N PHE A 18 2.46 -2.83 5.25
CA PHE A 18 3.42 -2.06 6.05
C PHE A 18 2.97 -1.78 7.48
N GLY A 19 1.70 -1.48 7.76
CA GLY A 19 1.29 -1.29 9.16
C GLY A 19 1.32 -2.57 10.00
N VAL A 20 1.13 -3.74 9.41
CA VAL A 20 1.32 -5.03 10.10
C VAL A 20 2.81 -5.27 10.34
N LEU A 21 3.64 -5.05 9.32
CA LEU A 21 5.09 -5.22 9.41
C LEU A 21 5.69 -4.27 10.47
N VAL A 22 5.33 -2.99 10.40
CA VAL A 22 5.75 -1.98 11.37
C VAL A 22 5.24 -2.32 12.76
N GLY A 23 3.97 -2.73 12.92
CA GLY A 23 3.45 -3.12 14.24
C GLY A 23 4.24 -4.27 14.87
N ARG A 24 4.58 -5.28 14.07
CA ARG A 24 5.38 -6.42 14.52
C ARG A 24 6.80 -6.02 14.89
N ILE A 25 7.45 -5.17 14.10
CA ILE A 25 8.83 -4.73 14.37
C ILE A 25 8.90 -3.76 15.54
N TYR A 26 7.98 -2.79 15.62
CA TYR A 26 8.03 -1.74 16.65
C TYR A 26 7.64 -2.25 18.03
N ARG A 27 6.61 -3.10 18.13
CA ARG A 27 6.04 -3.51 19.42
C ARG A 27 5.61 -4.98 19.49
N GLY A 28 5.94 -5.80 18.49
CA GLY A 28 5.58 -7.23 18.50
C GLY A 28 4.07 -7.48 18.36
N VAL A 29 3.29 -6.50 17.87
CA VAL A 29 1.83 -6.60 17.79
C VAL A 29 1.31 -6.49 16.36
N ASP A 30 0.14 -7.07 16.09
CA ASP A 30 -0.59 -6.76 14.87
C ASP A 30 -1.46 -5.52 15.09
N VAL A 31 -1.16 -4.43 14.37
CA VAL A 31 -1.91 -3.16 14.51
C VAL A 31 -3.41 -3.32 14.22
N ARG A 32 -3.81 -4.36 13.48
CA ARG A 32 -5.21 -4.65 13.13
C ARG A 32 -6.02 -5.25 14.27
N ASP A 33 -5.38 -5.63 15.37
CA ASP A 33 -6.08 -6.11 16.57
C ASP A 33 -6.43 -4.94 17.51
N TYR A 34 -6.06 -3.72 17.14
CA TYR A 34 -6.30 -2.51 17.92
C TYR A 34 -7.08 -1.47 17.12
N GLY A 35 -7.76 -0.59 17.84
CA GLY A 35 -8.37 0.60 17.29
C GLY A 35 -9.44 0.31 16.25
N SER A 36 -9.25 0.80 15.02
CA SER A 36 -10.21 0.61 13.92
C SER A 36 -10.05 -0.73 13.18
N GLY A 37 -9.08 -1.54 13.59
CA GLY A 37 -8.77 -2.82 12.97
C GLY A 37 -8.17 -2.74 11.57
N LYS A 38 -7.72 -1.55 11.14
CA LYS A 38 -7.11 -1.31 9.82
C LYS A 38 -5.60 -1.10 9.97
N THR A 39 -4.84 -1.43 8.93
CA THR A 39 -3.37 -1.32 8.94
C THR A 39 -2.82 0.06 8.54
N GLY A 40 -3.69 1.03 8.22
CA GLY A 40 -3.25 2.34 7.69
C GLY A 40 -2.82 3.34 8.76
N PHE A 41 -2.27 4.47 8.29
CA PHE A 41 -1.72 5.58 9.08
C PHE A 41 -2.51 5.92 10.36
N THR A 42 -3.80 6.26 10.25
CA THR A 42 -4.60 6.73 11.40
C THR A 42 -4.72 5.69 12.51
N ASN A 43 -4.74 4.40 12.17
CA ASN A 43 -4.78 3.35 13.19
C ASN A 43 -3.40 3.17 13.83
N THR A 44 -2.35 3.12 13.01
CA THR A 44 -0.96 3.07 13.48
C THR A 44 -0.63 4.24 14.41
N LEU A 45 -1.08 5.45 14.08
CA LEU A 45 -0.89 6.64 14.92
C LEU A 45 -1.51 6.47 16.31
N ARG A 46 -2.74 5.97 16.35
CA ARG A 46 -3.47 5.76 17.60
C ARG A 46 -2.94 4.58 18.41
N SER A 47 -2.48 3.52 17.76
CA SER A 47 -2.07 2.28 18.42
C SER A 47 -0.57 2.25 18.77
N LEU A 48 0.28 2.89 17.97
CA LEU A 48 1.75 2.75 18.03
C LEU A 48 2.48 4.10 18.12
N GLY A 49 1.78 5.24 17.95
CA GLY A 49 2.34 6.57 18.04
C GLY A 49 2.92 7.11 16.73
N TRP A 50 3.41 8.35 16.78
CA TRP A 50 3.81 9.12 15.61
C TRP A 50 4.96 8.51 14.80
N GLY A 51 5.99 7.99 15.45
CA GLY A 51 7.15 7.41 14.75
C GLY A 51 6.76 6.24 13.84
N ALA A 52 6.00 5.29 14.38
CA ALA A 52 5.48 4.16 13.60
C ALA A 52 4.51 4.62 12.49
N ALA A 53 3.64 5.58 12.79
CA ALA A 53 2.68 6.10 11.82
C ALA A 53 3.36 6.75 10.62
N LEU A 54 4.42 7.55 10.86
CA LEU A 54 5.17 8.23 9.81
C LEU A 54 5.82 7.22 8.84
N ILE A 55 6.36 6.12 9.36
CA ILE A 55 6.91 5.05 8.52
C ILE A 55 5.81 4.42 7.67
N VAL A 56 4.65 4.10 8.27
CA VAL A 56 3.54 3.47 7.55
C VAL A 56 3.01 4.37 6.44
N ILE A 57 2.77 5.65 6.69
CA ILE A 57 2.25 6.55 5.65
C ILE A 57 3.26 6.74 4.52
N THR A 58 4.55 6.91 4.83
CA THR A 58 5.59 7.03 3.80
C THR A 58 5.67 5.78 2.94
N ALA A 59 5.66 4.60 3.56
CA ALA A 59 5.72 3.33 2.85
C ALA A 59 4.44 3.05 2.03
N ASP A 60 3.26 3.37 2.58
CA ASP A 60 1.99 3.19 1.88
C ASP A 60 1.84 4.15 0.68
N ASN A 61 2.43 5.34 0.73
CA ASN A 61 2.54 6.25 -0.42
C ASN A 61 3.52 5.70 -1.45
N ALA A 62 4.73 5.30 -1.02
CA ALA A 62 5.77 4.79 -1.90
C ALA A 62 5.30 3.57 -2.71
N LYS A 63 4.57 2.65 -2.07
CA LYS A 63 4.04 1.47 -2.78
C LYS A 63 2.93 1.81 -3.79
N GLY A 64 2.23 2.93 -3.62
CA GLY A 64 1.27 3.43 -4.60
C GLY A 64 1.97 4.08 -5.80
N ALA A 65 3.02 4.86 -5.53
CA ALA A 65 3.82 5.52 -6.56
C ALA A 65 4.63 4.54 -7.42
N ALA A 66 5.18 3.49 -6.80
CA ALA A 66 6.10 2.55 -7.44
C ALA A 66 5.56 1.94 -8.77
N PRO A 67 4.37 1.32 -8.84
CA PRO A 67 3.87 0.76 -10.09
C PRO A 67 3.57 1.82 -11.16
N VAL A 68 3.18 3.04 -10.76
CA VAL A 68 2.97 4.15 -11.71
C VAL A 68 4.29 4.59 -12.33
N LEU A 69 5.33 4.78 -11.52
CA LEU A 69 6.67 5.13 -11.99
C LEU A 69 7.28 4.03 -12.87
N ILE A 70 7.18 2.77 -12.45
CA ILE A 70 7.61 1.62 -13.26
C ILE A 70 6.86 1.62 -14.61
N GLY A 71 5.55 1.82 -14.57
CA GLY A 71 4.71 1.88 -15.76
C GLY A 71 5.16 2.94 -16.76
N ARG A 72 5.43 4.15 -16.26
CA ARG A 72 5.86 5.29 -17.08
C ARG A 72 7.23 5.07 -17.69
N CYS A 73 8.18 4.51 -16.94
CA CYS A 73 9.55 4.31 -17.42
C CYS A 73 9.69 3.13 -18.38
N VAL A 74 8.91 2.05 -18.19
CA VAL A 74 9.14 0.78 -18.89
C VAL A 74 8.13 0.54 -20.02
N PHE A 75 6.87 0.94 -19.83
CA PHE A 75 5.78 0.48 -20.71
C PHE A 75 5.15 1.60 -21.54
N ALA A 76 5.23 2.86 -21.10
CA ALA A 76 4.73 4.07 -21.78
C ALA A 76 3.25 4.05 -22.24
N ASP A 77 2.47 3.05 -21.83
CA ASP A 77 1.03 2.93 -22.10
C ASP A 77 0.22 3.56 -20.94
N PRO A 78 -0.54 4.65 -21.17
CA PRO A 78 -1.25 5.36 -20.10
C PRO A 78 -2.29 4.51 -19.37
N TRP A 79 -2.95 3.59 -20.08
CA TRP A 79 -3.96 2.72 -19.49
C TRP A 79 -3.33 1.68 -18.57
N ALA A 80 -2.21 1.07 -18.99
CA ALA A 80 -1.43 0.16 -18.15
C ALA A 80 -0.97 0.85 -16.88
N VAL A 81 -0.44 2.08 -16.99
CA VAL A 81 0.02 2.89 -15.86
C VAL A 81 -1.12 3.15 -14.87
N ALA A 82 -2.28 3.62 -15.36
CA ALA A 82 -3.44 3.88 -14.53
C ALA A 82 -3.94 2.61 -13.83
N LEU A 83 -4.06 1.51 -14.57
CA LEU A 83 -4.49 0.21 -14.04
C LEU A 83 -3.50 -0.34 -13.01
N GLY A 84 -2.19 -0.14 -13.19
CA GLY A 84 -1.16 -0.50 -12.21
C GLY A 84 -1.31 0.26 -10.89
N GLY A 85 -1.58 1.56 -10.95
CA GLY A 85 -1.88 2.38 -9.77
C GLY A 85 -3.16 1.92 -9.04
N VAL A 86 -4.25 1.69 -9.79
CA VAL A 86 -5.51 1.15 -9.24
C VAL A 86 -5.28 -0.22 -8.59
N ALA A 87 -4.50 -1.09 -9.23
CA ALA A 87 -4.15 -2.40 -8.69
C ALA A 87 -3.36 -2.28 -7.37
N ALA A 88 -2.48 -1.29 -7.23
CA ALA A 88 -1.78 -1.02 -5.97
C ALA A 88 -2.72 -0.63 -4.83
N VAL A 89 -3.71 0.22 -5.12
CA VAL A 89 -4.75 0.58 -4.15
C VAL A 89 -5.57 -0.65 -3.76
N ALA A 90 -5.98 -1.46 -4.74
CA ALA A 90 -6.70 -2.71 -4.49
C ALA A 90 -5.87 -3.69 -3.64
N GLY A 91 -4.57 -3.82 -3.91
CA GLY A 91 -3.64 -4.61 -3.10
C GLY A 91 -3.53 -4.10 -1.67
N HIS A 92 -3.50 -2.78 -1.44
CA HIS A 92 -3.50 -2.24 -0.08
C HIS A 92 -4.80 -2.55 0.68
N MET A 93 -5.95 -2.52 0.00
CA MET A 93 -7.26 -2.80 0.61
C MET A 93 -7.47 -4.29 0.88
N PHE A 94 -7.06 -5.13 -0.07
CA PHE A 94 -7.18 -6.59 -0.04
C PHE A 94 -5.81 -7.27 -0.23
N PRO A 95 -4.89 -7.11 0.73
CA PRO A 95 -3.52 -7.59 0.61
C PRO A 95 -3.43 -9.10 0.70
N ILE A 96 -2.92 -9.74 -0.35
CA ILE A 96 -2.73 -11.20 -0.36
C ILE A 96 -1.80 -11.66 0.77
N PHE A 97 -0.76 -10.88 1.07
CA PHE A 97 0.22 -11.20 2.13
C PHE A 97 -0.31 -11.00 3.56
N ALA A 98 -1.50 -10.44 3.72
CA ALA A 98 -2.10 -10.22 5.04
C ALA A 98 -3.53 -10.78 5.14
N ARG A 99 -3.80 -11.89 4.43
CA ARG A 99 -5.09 -12.61 4.43
C ARG A 99 -6.26 -11.68 4.06
N PHE A 100 -6.03 -10.81 3.07
CA PHE A 100 -7.01 -9.85 2.54
C PHE A 100 -7.58 -8.87 3.59
N ARG A 101 -6.91 -8.72 4.74
CA ARG A 101 -7.26 -7.77 5.80
C ARG A 101 -6.31 -6.56 5.74
N GLY A 102 -6.64 -5.61 4.86
CA GLY A 102 -5.83 -4.43 4.58
C GLY A 102 -6.34 -3.11 5.19
N GLY A 103 -5.90 -2.01 4.59
CA GLY A 103 -6.26 -0.65 5.00
C GLY A 103 -7.40 -0.07 4.15
N ARG A 104 -7.49 1.26 4.11
CA ARG A 104 -8.55 1.97 3.36
C ARG A 104 -8.09 2.54 2.01
N GLY A 105 -6.79 2.44 1.69
CA GLY A 105 -6.26 2.80 0.37
C GLY A 105 -5.90 4.28 0.19
N ALA A 106 -6.29 5.18 1.08
CA ALA A 106 -6.10 6.63 0.90
C ALA A 106 -4.63 7.05 0.64
N ALA A 107 -3.68 6.59 1.46
CA ALA A 107 -2.26 6.91 1.26
C ALA A 107 -1.70 6.27 -0.02
N THR A 108 -2.08 5.04 -0.34
CA THR A 108 -1.65 4.37 -1.57
C THR A 108 -2.24 5.04 -2.83
N ALA A 109 -3.49 5.51 -2.76
CA ALA A 109 -4.12 6.29 -3.82
C ALA A 109 -3.43 7.64 -4.00
N PHE A 110 -3.10 8.34 -2.91
CA PHE A 110 -2.33 9.58 -2.98
C PHE A 110 -0.96 9.35 -3.65
N GLY A 111 -0.21 8.33 -3.21
CA GLY A 111 1.08 8.00 -3.80
C GLY A 111 1.00 7.70 -5.29
N ALA A 112 -0.03 6.97 -5.74
CA ALA A 112 -0.26 6.68 -7.15
C ALA A 112 -0.66 7.93 -7.96
N PHE A 113 -1.41 8.86 -7.36
CA PHE A 113 -1.85 10.10 -8.01
C PHE A 113 -0.74 11.17 -8.07
N ALA A 114 0.12 11.22 -7.05
CA ALA A 114 1.13 12.25 -6.89
C ALA A 114 2.30 12.15 -7.90
N VAL A 115 2.45 11.00 -8.58
CA VAL A 115 3.50 10.76 -9.57
C VAL A 115 2.91 10.65 -10.95
#